data_AF-A0A562XCS3-F1
#
_entry.id   AF-A0A562XCS3-F1
#
_cell.length_a   1.000
_cell.length_b   1.000
_cell.length_c   1.000
_cell.angle_alpha   90.00
_cell.angle_beta   90.00
_cell.angle_gamma   90.00
#
_symmetry.space_group_name_H-M   'P 1'
#
loop_
_entity.id
_entity.type
_entity.pdbx_description
1 polymer ?
#
loop_
_entity_poly.entity_id
_entity_poly.type
_entity_poly.pdbx_seq_one_letter_code
_entity_poly.pdbx_strand_id
1 'polypeptide(L)' 'MKNIILLCGSNSVMVNGLQKGLREYANVTNLALGGSTSLQNLYELKREKNQEAIKNADLIVTESNINEIYNNAELLV' A
#
# COMPACT_ATOMS: atom_id res chain seq x y z
N MET A 1 8.30 9.09 -16.87
CA MET A 1 7.60 7.86 -16.41
C MET A 1 6.79 8.26 -15.18
N LYS A 2 5.54 7.80 -15.03
CA LYS A 2 4.67 8.22 -13.92
C LYS A 2 5.15 7.64 -12.59
N ASN A 3 5.08 8.41 -11.50
CA ASN A 3 5.41 7.95 -10.16
C ASN A 3 4.15 7.42 -9.46
N ILE A 4 4.16 6.16 -9.06
CA ILE A 4 3.04 5.51 -8.38
C ILE A 4 3.48 5.05 -6.98
N ILE A 5 2.66 5.37 -5.98
CA ILE A 5 2.82 4.90 -4.61
C ILE A 5 1.75 3.83 -4.32
N LEU A 6 2.16 2.71 -3.70
CA LEU A 6 1.24 1.68 -3.22
C LEU A 6 1.17 1.68 -1.69
N LEU A 7 -0.01 1.94 -1.14
CA LEU A 7 -0.37 1.86 0.28
C LEU A 7 -1.47 0.79 0.44
N CYS A 8 -1.07 -0.48 0.32
CA CYS A 8 -2.00 -1.60 0.15
C CYS A 8 -1.63 -2.78 1.05
N GLY A 9 -2.39 -3.88 0.96
CA GLY A 9 -2.05 -5.15 1.60
C GLY A 9 -1.13 -6.07 0.76
N SER A 10 -1.23 -7.38 1.02
CA SER A 10 -0.39 -8.43 0.44
C SER A 10 -0.41 -8.48 -1.09
N ASN A 11 -1.54 -8.13 -1.73
CA ASN A 11 -1.72 -8.10 -3.18
C ASN A 11 -0.71 -7.17 -3.89
N SER A 12 -0.20 -6.16 -3.19
CA SER A 12 0.83 -5.26 -3.70
C SER A 12 2.25 -5.73 -3.40
N VAL A 13 2.47 -6.61 -2.42
CA VAL A 13 3.81 -7.11 -2.03
C VAL A 13 4.17 -8.44 -2.70
N MET A 14 3.19 -9.23 -3.14
CA MET A 14 3.43 -10.51 -3.81
C MET A 14 4.31 -10.35 -5.06
N VAL A 15 5.19 -11.36 -5.30
CA VAL A 15 6.16 -11.37 -6.40
C VAL A 15 5.49 -11.20 -7.77
N ASN A 16 4.32 -11.81 -7.96
CA ASN A 16 3.48 -11.68 -9.16
C ASN A 16 2.22 -10.83 -8.90
N GLY A 17 2.25 -9.97 -7.87
CA GLY A 17 1.15 -9.08 -7.52
C GLY A 17 1.11 -7.81 -8.37
N LEU A 18 0.27 -6.86 -7.96
CA LEU A 18 0.00 -5.60 -8.68
C LEU A 18 1.28 -4.82 -9.03
N GLN A 19 2.25 -4.80 -8.13
CA GLN A 19 3.53 -4.10 -8.33
C GLN A 19 4.30 -4.60 -9.56
N LYS A 20 4.15 -5.87 -9.96
CA LYS A 20 4.89 -6.44 -11.10
C LYS A 20 4.44 -5.80 -12.40
N GLY A 21 3.14 -5.81 -12.67
CA GLY A 21 2.58 -5.20 -13.88
C GLY A 21 2.75 -3.68 -13.91
N LEU A 22 2.59 -2.99 -12.78
CA LEU A 22 2.76 -1.53 -12.75
C LEU A 22 4.22 -1.09 -13.01
N ARG A 23 5.21 -1.86 -12.58
CA ARG A 23 6.64 -1.55 -12.80
C ARG A 23 7.05 -1.58 -14.27
N GLU A 24 6.25 -2.20 -15.15
CA GLU A 24 6.51 -2.19 -16.59
C GLU A 24 6.23 -0.81 -17.22
N TYR A 25 5.43 0.03 -16.57
CA TYR A 25 4.93 1.30 -17.13
C TYR A 25 5.17 2.53 -16.23
N ALA A 26 5.54 2.32 -14.97
CA ALA A 26 5.64 3.36 -13.96
C ALA A 26 6.81 3.12 -13.00
N ASN A 27 7.30 4.20 -12.38
CA ASN A 27 8.17 4.11 -11.23
C ASN A 27 7.31 3.81 -9.98
N VAL A 28 7.41 2.59 -9.46
CA VAL A 28 6.56 2.11 -8.36
C VAL A 28 7.33 2.08 -7.05
N THR A 29 6.95 2.97 -6.13
CA THR A 29 7.36 2.92 -4.73
C THR A 29 6.31 2.15 -3.93
N ASN A 30 6.68 0.95 -3.49
CA ASN A 30 5.78 0.07 -2.77
C ASN A 30 5.96 0.23 -1.25
N LEU A 31 4.99 0.83 -0.58
CA LEU A 31 4.95 1.03 0.87
C LEU A 31 3.98 0.04 1.56
N ALA A 32 3.42 -0.91 0.80
CA ALA A 32 2.53 -1.94 1.31
C ALA A 32 3.26 -2.89 2.26
N LEU A 33 2.53 -3.34 3.28
CA LEU A 33 2.95 -4.42 4.18
C LEU A 33 1.90 -5.54 4.12
N GLY A 34 2.32 -6.78 3.92
CA GLY A 34 1.39 -7.91 3.89
C GLY A 34 0.65 -8.06 5.24
N GLY A 35 -0.65 -8.34 5.21
CA GLY A 35 -1.45 -8.57 6.42
C GLY A 35 -1.68 -7.33 7.29
N SER A 36 -1.40 -6.12 6.81
CA SER A 36 -1.59 -4.87 7.58
C SER A 36 -2.98 -4.24 7.39
N THR A 37 -3.39 -3.43 8.37
CA THR A 37 -4.61 -2.61 8.35
C THR A 37 -4.35 -1.21 7.77
N SER A 38 -5.39 -0.39 7.61
CA SER A 38 -5.28 1.00 7.15
C SER A 38 -4.40 1.87 8.06
N LEU A 39 -4.25 1.51 9.35
CA LEU A 39 -3.35 2.20 10.27
C LEU A 39 -1.90 2.16 9.81
N GLN A 40 -1.46 1.06 9.18
CA GLN A 40 -0.11 0.97 8.62
C GLN A 40 0.05 1.88 7.40
N ASN A 41 -0.96 1.98 6.55
CA ASN A 41 -0.97 2.94 5.43
C ASN A 41 -0.89 4.37 5.95
N LEU A 42 -1.66 4.72 6.98
CA LEU A 42 -1.61 6.02 7.62
C LEU A 42 -0.23 6.31 8.24
N TYR A 43 0.39 5.31 8.87
CA TYR A 43 1.73 5.42 9.40
C TYR A 43 2.75 5.73 8.30
N GLU A 44 2.78 4.94 7.22
CA GLU A 44 3.71 5.16 6.10
C GLU A 44 3.47 6.52 5.41
N LEU A 45 2.22 7.01 5.36
CA LEU A 45 1.89 8.36 4.89
C LEU A 45 2.52 9.47 5.73
N LYS A 46 2.76 9.24 7.02
CA LYS A 46 3.32 10.24 7.94
C LYS A 46 4.83 10.14 8.14
N ARG A 47 5.45 9.03 7.74
CA ARG A 47 6.90 8.87 7.89
C ARG A 47 7.67 9.89 7.05
N GLU A 48 8.61 10.58 7.69
CA GLU A 48 9.44 11.61 7.06
C GLU A 48 10.16 11.09 5.81
N LYS A 49 10.74 9.89 5.90
CA LYS A 49 11.45 9.25 4.79
C LYS A 49 10.60 9.01 3.52
N ASN A 50 9.27 9.01 3.63
CA ASN A 50 8.38 8.78 2.50
C ASN A 50 7.81 10.09 1.93
N GLN A 51 7.98 11.22 2.62
CA GLN A 51 7.32 12.48 2.27
C GLN A 51 7.70 12.97 0.87
N GLU A 52 8.96 12.80 0.47
CA GLU A 52 9.42 13.18 -0.86
C GLU A 52 8.72 12.36 -1.96
N ALA A 53 8.70 11.02 -1.80
CA ALA A 53 8.05 10.14 -2.75
C ALA A 53 6.54 10.38 -2.84
N ILE A 54 5.87 10.64 -1.70
CA ILE A 54 4.43 10.93 -1.63
C ILE A 54 4.10 12.27 -2.30
N LYS A 55 4.87 13.33 -2.04
CA LYS A 55 4.64 14.66 -2.64
C LYS A 55 4.83 14.66 -4.15
N ASN A 56 5.72 13.81 -4.65
CA ASN A 56 6.05 13.69 -6.08
C ASN A 56 5.24 12.60 -6.81
N ALA A 57 4.26 12.00 -6.13
CA ALA A 57 3.42 10.95 -6.72
C ALA A 57 2.43 11.54 -7.73
N ASP A 58 2.34 10.90 -8.91
CA ASP A 58 1.27 11.17 -9.87
C ASP A 58 -0.03 10.43 -9.49
N LEU A 59 0.12 9.28 -8.81
CA LEU A 59 -0.98 8.43 -8.37
C LEU A 59 -0.60 7.73 -7.06
N ILE A 60 -1.54 7.70 -6.13
CA ILE A 60 -1.47 6.88 -4.92
C ILE A 60 -2.59 5.86 -5.00
N VAL A 61 -2.25 4.58 -4.94
CA VAL A 61 -3.22 3.47 -4.83
C VAL A 61 -3.26 3.03 -3.39
N THR A 62 -4.47 2.92 -2.81
CA THR A 62 -4.63 2.41 -1.45
C THR A 62 -5.71 1.35 -1.35
N GLU A 63 -5.43 0.33 -0.55
CA GLU A 63 -6.32 -0.80 -0.26
C GLU A 63 -6.16 -1.20 1.20
N SER A 64 -7.26 -1.42 1.92
CA SER A 64 -7.21 -1.71 3.36
C SER A 64 -8.38 -2.56 3.87
N ASN A 65 -9.19 -3.19 3.02
CA ASN A 65 -10.48 -3.72 3.48
C ASN A 65 -10.36 -5.07 4.21
N ILE A 66 -9.64 -6.03 3.63
CA ILE A 66 -9.70 -7.44 4.08
C ILE A 66 -9.11 -7.61 5.50
N ASN A 67 -7.96 -6.99 5.76
CA ASN A 67 -7.31 -7.12 7.07
C ASN A 67 -8.02 -6.30 8.15
N GLU A 68 -8.74 -5.23 7.79
CA GLU A 68 -9.57 -4.49 8.74
C GLU A 68 -10.72 -5.36 9.23
N ILE A 69 -11.42 -6.00 8.29
CA ILE A 69 -12.51 -6.92 8.64
C ILE A 69 -11.97 -8.05 9.51
N TYR A 70 -10.86 -8.69 9.14
CA TYR A 70 -10.34 -9.82 9.92
C TYR A 70 -9.89 -9.43 11.34
N ASN A 71 -9.19 -8.30 11.49
CA ASN A 71 -8.64 -7.86 12.79
C ASN A 71 -9.68 -7.21 13.70
N ASN A 72 -10.77 -6.66 13.14
CA ASN A 72 -11.82 -5.97 13.90
C ASN A 72 -13.16 -6.70 13.87
N ALA A 73 -13.26 -7.85 13.19
CA ALA A 73 -14.39 -8.74 13.39
C ALA A 73 -14.32 -9.19 14.85
N GLU A 74 -15.25 -8.69 15.68
CA GLU A 74 -15.51 -9.34 16.95
C GLU A 74 -15.73 -10.82 16.66
N LEU A 75 -14.92 -11.65 17.32
CA LEU A 75 -15.23 -13.05 17.51
C LEU A 75 -16.57 -13.07 18.26
N LEU A 76 -17.68 -13.07 17.51
CA LEU A 76 -19.00 -13.44 18.01
C LEU A 76 -18.91 -14.91 18.43
N VAL A 77 -18.39 -15.14 19.64
CA VAL A 77 -18.39 -16.43 20.34
C VAL A 77 -18.99 -16.22 21.71
#